data_AF-A0A1E7Q8V8-F1
#
_entry.id   AF-A0A1E7Q8V8-F1
#
_cell.length_a   1.000
_cell.length_b   1.000
_cell.length_c   1.000
_cell.angle_alpha   90.00
_cell.angle_beta   90.00
_cell.angle_gamma   90.00
#
_symmetry.space_group_name_H-M   'P 1'
#
loop_
_entity.id
_entity.type
_entity.pdbx_description
1 polymer ?
#
loop_
_entity_poly.entity_id
_entity_poly.type
_entity_poly.pdbx_seq_one_letter_code
_entity_poly.pdbx_strand_id
1 'polypeptide(L)'
;MSETNRLQKIRNLGVRLQELDLVALAPNKSYASTALNFLFAVHKLDRPVGVPLEHTLRTLGQAIIASRKVHFSNLDADAVIDFFCREYRVH
;
A
#
# COMPACT_ATOMS: atom_id res chain seq x y z
N MET A 1 -5.86 6.69 -11.87
CA MET A 1 -6.98 5.73 -11.78
C MET A 1 -8.11 6.33 -10.93
N SER A 2 -9.34 5.81 -10.99
CA SER A 2 -10.41 6.21 -10.06
C SER A 2 -10.15 5.66 -8.65
N GLU A 3 -10.71 6.30 -7.62
CA GLU A 3 -10.55 5.87 -6.22
C GLU A 3 -11.04 4.44 -5.98
N THR A 4 -12.16 4.06 -6.59
CA THR A 4 -12.68 2.68 -6.54
C THR A 4 -11.68 1.68 -7.10
N ASN A 5 -11.02 1.99 -8.22
CA ASN A 5 -10.03 1.09 -8.82
C ASN A 5 -8.78 0.96 -7.93
N ARG A 6 -8.32 2.07 -7.33
CA ARG A 6 -7.22 2.05 -6.35
C ARG A 6 -7.54 1.14 -5.17
N LEU A 7 -8.76 1.25 -4.61
CA LEU A 7 -9.20 0.38 -3.51
C LEU A 7 -9.25 -1.09 -3.90
N GLN A 8 -9.71 -1.44 -5.11
CA GLN A 8 -9.69 -2.83 -5.59
C GLN A 8 -8.26 -3.37 -5.73
N LYS A 9 -7.32 -2.59 -6.27
CA LYS A 9 -5.91 -3.00 -6.35
C LYS A 9 -5.30 -3.23 -4.97
N ILE A 10 -5.54 -2.34 -4.01
CA ILE A 10 -5.05 -2.48 -2.63
C ILE A 10 -5.70 -3.68 -1.95
N ARG A 11 -6.98 -3.96 -2.23
CA ARG A 11 -7.64 -5.19 -1.77
C ARG A 11 -6.95 -6.43 -2.31
N ASN A 12 -6.68 -6.50 -3.62
CA ASN A 12 -6.00 -7.63 -4.25
C ASN A 12 -4.60 -7.83 -3.68
N LEU A 13 -3.89 -6.73 -3.43
CA LEU A 13 -2.63 -6.76 -2.71
C LEU A 13 -2.79 -7.36 -1.31
N GLY A 14 -3.82 -6.98 -0.56
CA GLY A 14 -4.11 -7.59 0.75
C GLY A 14 -4.37 -9.09 0.69
N VAL A 15 -5.09 -9.57 -0.32
CA VAL A 15 -5.28 -11.01 -0.55
C VAL A 15 -3.93 -11.68 -0.80
N ARG A 16 -3.12 -11.11 -1.70
CA ARG A 16 -1.81 -11.66 -2.03
C ARG A 16 -0.86 -11.69 -0.83
N LEU A 17 -0.87 -10.66 0.01
CA LEU A 17 -0.07 -10.63 1.23
C LEU A 17 -0.49 -11.75 2.20
N GLN A 18 -1.78 -12.09 2.25
CA GLN A 18 -2.24 -13.23 3.06
C GLN A 18 -1.80 -14.56 2.46
N GLU A 19 -1.88 -14.74 1.13
CA GLU A 19 -1.39 -15.94 0.44
C GLU A 19 0.12 -16.17 0.64
N LEU A 20 0.88 -15.10 0.89
CA LEU A 20 2.30 -15.14 1.20
C LEU A 20 2.59 -15.31 2.70
N ASP A 21 1.56 -15.51 3.54
CA ASP A 21 1.64 -15.58 5.00
C ASP A 21 2.29 -14.34 5.65
N LEU A 22 2.29 -13.19 4.96
CA LEU A 22 2.83 -11.92 5.47
C LEU A 22 1.85 -11.18 6.37
N VAL A 23 0.55 -11.44 6.20
CA VAL A 23 -0.52 -10.87 7.02
C VAL A 23 -1.57 -11.93 7.34
N ALA A 24 -2.19 -11.80 8.52
CA ALA A 24 -3.39 -12.53 8.86
C ALA A 24 -4.59 -11.59 8.80
N LEU A 25 -5.64 -11.97 8.06
CA LEU A 25 -6.88 -11.21 8.04
C LEU A 25 -7.64 -11.43 9.35
N ALA A 26 -7.70 -10.39 10.18
CA ALA A 26 -8.55 -10.43 11.37
C ALA A 26 -10.05 -10.40 10.98
N PRO A 27 -10.93 -11.06 11.77
CA PRO A 27 -12.36 -10.99 11.55
C PRO A 27 -12.83 -9.52 11.57
N ASN A 28 -13.74 -9.18 10.66
CA ASN A 28 -14.27 -7.82 10.45
C ASN A 28 -13.27 -6.77 9.92
N LYS A 29 -12.07 -7.16 9.47
CA LYS A 29 -11.16 -6.25 8.73
C LYS A 29 -11.26 -6.50 7.23
N SER A 30 -11.10 -5.43 6.45
CA SER A 30 -10.98 -5.55 4.99
C SER A 30 -9.53 -5.85 4.60
N TYR A 31 -9.36 -6.59 3.51
CA TYR A 31 -8.05 -6.83 2.91
C TYR A 31 -7.31 -5.52 2.58
N ALA A 32 -8.02 -4.51 2.08
CA ALA A 32 -7.41 -3.24 1.74
C ALA A 32 -6.84 -2.53 2.98
N SER A 33 -7.56 -2.54 4.10
CA SER A 33 -7.08 -1.94 5.34
C SER A 33 -5.90 -2.72 5.93
N THR A 34 -5.96 -4.05 5.85
CA THR A 34 -4.89 -4.95 6.31
C THR A 34 -3.61 -4.74 5.50
N ALA A 35 -3.73 -4.64 4.17
CA ALA A 35 -2.62 -4.33 3.28
C ALA A 35 -1.97 -2.99 3.65
N LEU A 36 -2.76 -1.92 3.78
CA LEU A 36 -2.23 -0.61 4.15
C LEU A 36 -1.50 -0.67 5.50
N ASN A 37 -2.08 -1.30 6.52
CA ASN A 37 -1.41 -1.42 7.83
C ASN A 37 -0.07 -2.15 7.72
N PHE A 38 -0.01 -3.24 6.95
CA PHE A 38 1.23 -3.98 6.72
C PHE A 38 2.27 -3.12 6.01
N LEU A 39 1.91 -2.45 4.92
CA LEU A 39 2.84 -1.58 4.17
C LEU A 39 3.41 -0.48 5.06
N PHE A 40 2.56 0.19 5.86
CA PHE A 40 3.03 1.19 6.81
C PHE A 40 3.97 0.60 7.86
N ALA A 41 3.67 -0.58 8.41
CA ALA A 41 4.52 -1.26 9.38
C ALA A 41 5.89 -1.64 8.81
N VAL A 42 5.94 -2.19 7.58
CA VAL A 42 7.20 -2.54 6.90
C VAL A 42 8.08 -1.31 6.69
N HIS A 43 7.47 -0.16 6.38
CA HIS A 43 8.16 1.11 6.23
C HIS A 43 8.40 1.86 7.55
N LYS A 44 8.02 1.29 8.71
CA LYS A 44 8.12 1.90 10.05
C LYS A 44 7.44 3.27 10.14
N LEU A 45 6.27 3.40 9.51
CA LEU A 45 5.46 4.60 9.49
C LEU A 45 4.16 4.39 10.29
N ASP A 46 3.67 5.45 10.90
CA ASP A 46 2.30 5.50 11.41
C ASP A 46 1.32 5.76 10.28
N ARG A 47 0.26 4.94 10.20
CA ARG A 47 -0.79 5.11 9.20
C ARG A 47 -1.63 6.36 9.54
N PRO A 48 -1.72 7.35 8.65
CA PRO A 48 -2.57 8.50 8.89
C PRO A 48 -4.05 8.08 8.89
N VAL A 49 -4.82 8.67 9.81
CA VAL A 49 -6.25 8.41 9.97
C VAL A 49 -7.06 9.64 9.57
N GLY A 50 -8.25 9.43 9.01
CA GLY A 50 -9.14 10.52 8.60
C GLY A 50 -8.70 11.30 7.35
N VAL A 51 -7.68 10.83 6.64
CA VAL A 51 -7.20 11.45 5.39
C VAL A 51 -7.62 10.66 4.16
N PRO A 52 -7.71 11.29 2.98
CA PRO A 52 -8.00 10.59 1.73
C PRO A 52 -6.99 9.49 1.40
N LEU A 53 -7.43 8.50 0.64
CA LEU A 53 -6.59 7.37 0.21
C LEU A 53 -5.35 7.86 -0.55
N GLU A 54 -5.52 8.85 -1.41
CA GLU A 54 -4.42 9.44 -2.18
C GLU A 54 -3.31 9.98 -1.28
N HIS A 55 -3.67 10.69 -0.20
CA HIS A 55 -2.70 11.22 0.74
C HIS A 55 -1.97 10.09 1.49
N THR A 56 -2.72 9.08 1.92
CA THR A 56 -2.18 7.87 2.57
C THR A 56 -1.13 7.19 1.68
N LEU A 57 -1.40 7.04 0.38
CA LEU A 57 -0.48 6.41 -0.56
C LEU A 57 0.75 7.28 -0.84
N ARG A 58 0.60 8.60 -0.93
CA ARG A 58 1.75 9.50 -1.10
C ARG A 58 2.72 9.43 0.09
N THR A 59 2.24 9.24 1.32
CA THR A 59 3.10 9.02 2.49
C THR A 59 3.97 7.77 2.32
N LEU A 60 3.40 6.66 1.82
CA LEU A 60 4.17 5.46 1.48
C LEU A 60 5.17 5.74 0.36
N GLY A 61 4.78 6.50 -0.67
CA GLY A 61 5.65 6.92 -1.77
C GLY A 61 6.90 7.66 -1.28
N GLN A 62 6.74 8.59 -0.34
CA GLN A 62 7.86 9.30 0.26
C GLN A 62 8.81 8.36 1.01
N ALA A 63 8.27 7.39 1.76
CA ALA A 63 9.10 6.40 2.46
C ALA A 63 9.84 5.46 1.50
N ILE A 64 9.23 5.07 0.38
CA ILE A 64 9.90 4.29 -0.67
C ILE A 64 11.10 5.07 -1.24
N ILE A 65 10.91 6.34 -1.59
CA ILE A 65 11.98 7.21 -2.14
C ILE A 65 13.13 7.34 -1.11
N ALA A 66 12.79 7.62 0.15
CA ALA A 66 13.77 7.75 1.22
C ALA A 66 14.55 6.45 1.48
N SER A 67 13.88 5.30 1.46
CA SER A 67 14.48 3.99 1.75
C SER A 67 15.38 3.49 0.62
N ARG A 68 14.95 3.62 -0.64
CA ARG A 68 15.64 3.02 -1.78
C ARG A 68 16.69 3.93 -2.45
N LYS A 69 16.90 5.17 -1.94
CA LYS A 69 17.79 6.19 -2.53
C LYS A 69 17.56 6.40 -4.04
N VAL A 70 16.32 6.22 -4.50
CA VAL A 70 15.98 6.34 -5.92
C VAL A 70 15.77 7.81 -6.25
N HIS A 71 16.37 8.29 -7.35
CA HIS A 71 16.20 9.66 -7.87
C HIS A 71 14.81 9.86 -8.52
N PHE A 72 13.73 9.41 -7.88
CA PHE A 72 12.38 9.80 -8.28
C PHE A 72 11.98 11.06 -7.52
N SER A 73 11.63 12.11 -8.25
CA SER A 73 11.27 13.41 -7.67
C SER A 73 9.95 13.37 -6.88
N ASN A 74 9.03 12.47 -7.23
CA ASN A 74 7.79 12.20 -6.50
C ASN A 74 7.12 10.92 -7.04
N LEU A 75 6.51 10.11 -6.18
CA LEU A 75 5.65 8.98 -6.59
C LEU A 75 4.19 9.38 -6.36
N ASP A 76 3.40 9.41 -7.42
CA ASP A 76 1.95 9.59 -7.29
C ASP A 76 1.28 8.32 -6.73
N ALA A 77 0.03 8.45 -6.29
CA ALA A 77 -0.69 7.36 -5.63
C ALA A 77 -0.84 6.10 -6.50
N ASP A 78 -1.00 6.23 -7.81
CA ASP A 78 -1.13 5.08 -8.72
C ASP A 78 0.23 4.39 -8.88
N ALA A 79 1.32 5.16 -9.02
CA ALA A 79 2.68 4.63 -9.07
C ALA A 79 3.07 3.88 -7.79
N VAL A 80 2.63 4.36 -6.61
CA VAL A 80 2.85 3.66 -5.33
C VAL A 80 2.13 2.31 -5.29
N ILE A 81 0.87 2.25 -5.74
CA ILE A 81 0.13 1.00 -5.79
C ILE A 81 0.81 0.02 -6.75
N ASP A 82 1.15 0.47 -7.96
CA ASP A 82 1.77 -0.39 -8.97
C ASP A 82 3.16 -0.88 -8.52
N PHE A 83 3.90 -0.06 -7.77
CA PHE A 83 5.15 -0.47 -7.13
C PHE A 83 4.94 -1.65 -6.18
N PHE A 84 3.97 -1.57 -5.26
CA PHE A 84 3.72 -2.67 -4.31
C PHE A 84 3.10 -3.89 -5.00
N CYS A 85 2.22 -3.70 -5.98
CA CYS A 85 1.73 -4.82 -6.78
C CYS A 85 2.88 -5.57 -7.45
N ARG A 86 3.90 -4.87 -7.97
CA ARG A 86 5.10 -5.52 -8.53
C ARG A 86 5.95 -6.18 -7.45
N GLU A 87 6.16 -5.51 -6.31
CA GLU A 87 6.97 -6.02 -5.19
C GLU A 87 6.42 -7.36 -4.67
N TYR A 88 5.10 -7.47 -4.51
CA TYR A 88 4.43 -8.66 -3.99
C TYR A 88 3.83 -9.58 -5.07
N ARG A 89 4.14 -9.32 -6.36
CA ARG A 89 3.69 -10.11 -7.52
C ARG A 89 2.16 -10.27 -7.59
N VAL A 90 1.44 -9.17 -7.44
CA VAL A 90 0.00 -9.04 -7.68
C VAL A 90 -0.22 -8.76 -9.17
N HIS A 91 -1.08 -9.55 -9.81
CA HIS A 91 -1.46 -9.41 -11.22
C HIS A 91 -2.66 -8.47 -11.42
#